data_AF-A0A523JAN3-F1
#
_entry.id   AF-A0A523JAN3-F1
#
_cell.length_a   1.000
_cell.length_b   1.000
_cell.length_c   1.000
_cell.angle_alpha   90.00
_cell.angle_beta   90.00
_cell.angle_gamma   90.00
#
_symmetry.space_group_name_H-M   'P 1'
#
loop_
_entity.id
_entity.type
_entity.pdbx_description
1 polymer ?
#
loop_
_entity_poly.entity_id
_entity_poly.type
_entity_poly.pdbx_seq_one_letter_code
_entity_poly.pdbx_strand_id
1 'polypeptide(L)'
;MLSLENILETVVKSPIIHYQWLYTISYLENSGAKKIMKFQPFSNFDLEILKHTAEEARHAYFFRKQIEKIGHDPDRKVKLLGGTKAKNFLHRLDVKIMKSLKDQMELKKEDLYYFSYLLTTYAIELRADSLFGLYEKTLKDNNIPISLISVIKEEENHLKDIEKRIDKEPRLLPFKKIACKFEETLFNSFISQVEKDIEHNCYFLN
;
A
#
# COMPACT_ATOMS: atom_id res chain seq x y z
N MET A 1 12.65 5.82 16.51
CA MET A 1 11.69 5.72 15.40
C MET A 1 10.89 6.99 15.43
N LEU A 2 11.12 7.86 14.45
CA LEU A 2 10.28 9.01 14.18
C LEU A 2 8.84 8.57 13.97
N SER A 3 7.89 9.44 14.33
CA SER A 3 6.50 9.21 13.95
C SER A 3 6.34 9.29 12.43
N LEU A 4 5.28 8.68 11.89
CA LEU A 4 5.01 8.71 10.45
C LEU A 4 4.84 10.15 9.94
N GLU A 5 4.23 11.02 10.75
CA GLU A 5 4.09 12.45 10.49
C GLU A 5 5.46 13.11 10.27
N ASN A 6 6.41 12.88 11.17
CA ASN A 6 7.75 13.47 11.08
C ASN A 6 8.53 12.96 9.86
N ILE A 7 8.34 11.69 9.50
CA ILE A 7 8.92 11.11 8.29
C ILE A 7 8.33 11.80 7.06
N LEU A 8 7.01 11.95 6.97
CA LEU A 8 6.35 12.61 5.84
C LEU A 8 6.74 14.09 5.74
N GLU A 9 6.86 14.80 6.86
CA GLU A 9 7.37 16.18 6.90
C GLU A 9 8.77 16.28 6.30
N THR A 10 9.65 15.33 6.62
CA THR A 10 11.01 15.29 6.07
C THR A 10 11.00 14.94 4.59
N VAL A 11 10.13 14.00 4.19
CA VAL A 11 9.93 13.60 2.79
C VAL A 11 9.54 14.80 1.94
N VAL A 12 8.48 15.55 2.30
CA VAL A 12 7.97 16.64 1.44
C VAL A 12 8.90 17.85 1.36
N LYS A 13 9.75 18.07 2.37
CA LYS A 13 10.70 19.19 2.40
C LYS A 13 11.93 18.95 1.52
N SER A 14 12.20 17.71 1.12
CA SER A 14 13.34 17.36 0.28
C SER A 14 12.86 16.87 -1.09
N PRO A 15 13.09 17.63 -2.18
CA PRO A 15 12.60 17.25 -3.53
C PRO A 15 13.03 15.84 -3.96
N ILE A 16 14.28 15.45 -3.67
CA ILE A 16 14.82 14.14 -4.04
C ILE A 16 14.18 13.01 -3.23
N ILE A 17 13.94 13.22 -1.93
CA ILE A 17 13.31 12.21 -1.07
C ILE A 17 11.83 12.12 -1.41
N HIS A 18 11.16 13.24 -1.67
CA HIS A 18 9.78 13.28 -2.12
C HIS A 18 9.58 12.55 -3.44
N TYR A 19 10.48 12.73 -4.41
CA TYR A 19 10.50 11.96 -5.64
C TYR A 19 10.62 10.45 -5.37
N GLN A 20 11.56 10.03 -4.52
CA GLN A 20 11.72 8.62 -4.15
C GLN A 20 10.48 8.07 -3.43
N TRP A 21 9.82 8.87 -2.60
CA TRP A 21 8.59 8.51 -1.92
C TRP A 21 7.43 8.29 -2.90
N LEU A 22 7.14 9.26 -3.77
CA LEU A 22 6.11 9.12 -4.80
C LEU A 22 6.37 7.92 -5.73
N TYR A 23 7.63 7.70 -6.11
CA TYR A 23 8.03 6.51 -6.87
C TYR A 23 7.75 5.23 -6.08
N THR A 24 8.02 5.21 -4.78
CA THR A 24 7.82 4.04 -3.92
C THR A 24 6.35 3.73 -3.73
N ILE A 25 5.50 4.73 -3.49
CA ILE A 25 4.05 4.54 -3.40
C ILE A 25 3.50 4.05 -4.75
N SER A 26 3.85 4.71 -5.86
CA SER A 26 3.50 4.25 -7.22
C SER A 26 3.86 2.78 -7.48
N TYR A 27 5.03 2.34 -6.98
CA TYR A 27 5.44 0.95 -7.06
C TYR A 27 4.56 0.00 -6.22
N LEU A 28 4.15 0.41 -5.03
CA LEU A 28 3.29 -0.38 -4.15
C LEU A 28 1.88 -0.52 -4.76
N GLU A 29 1.26 0.56 -5.24
CA GLU A 29 -0.04 0.55 -5.93
C GLU A 29 -0.02 -0.41 -7.14
N ASN A 30 1.02 -0.31 -7.99
CA ASN A 30 1.16 -1.21 -9.14
C ASN A 30 1.36 -2.67 -8.71
N SER A 31 2.02 -2.89 -7.58
CA SER A 31 2.19 -4.22 -7.01
C SER A 31 0.88 -4.76 -6.46
N GLY A 32 0.04 -3.89 -5.88
CA GLY A 32 -1.35 -4.15 -5.50
C GLY A 32 -2.16 -4.64 -6.71
N ALA A 33 -2.26 -3.83 -7.77
CA ALA A 33 -2.95 -4.17 -9.01
C ALA A 33 -2.57 -5.56 -9.57
N LYS A 34 -1.26 -5.85 -9.68
CA LYS A 34 -0.77 -7.16 -10.15
C LYS A 34 -1.19 -8.31 -9.25
N LYS A 35 -1.24 -8.06 -7.95
CA LYS A 35 -1.57 -9.07 -6.95
C LYS A 35 -3.06 -9.40 -6.99
N ILE A 36 -3.91 -8.38 -7.07
CA ILE A 36 -5.36 -8.54 -7.22
C ILE A 36 -5.67 -9.35 -8.48
N MET A 37 -5.07 -8.99 -9.62
CA MET A 37 -5.23 -9.73 -10.87
C MET A 37 -4.83 -11.21 -10.75
N LYS A 38 -3.75 -11.52 -10.01
CA LYS A 38 -3.28 -12.89 -9.81
C LYS A 38 -4.25 -13.77 -9.00
N PHE A 39 -5.13 -13.15 -8.19
CA PHE A 39 -6.08 -13.88 -7.35
C PHE A 39 -7.39 -14.23 -8.05
N GLN A 40 -7.62 -13.76 -9.27
CA GLN A 40 -8.77 -14.19 -10.06
C GLN A 40 -8.58 -15.65 -10.51
N PRO A 41 -9.48 -16.58 -10.14
CA PRO A 41 -9.57 -17.86 -10.82
C PRO A 41 -10.00 -17.60 -12.27
N PHE A 42 -9.35 -18.23 -13.25
CA PHE A 42 -9.71 -18.11 -14.67
C PHE A 42 -11.19 -18.41 -14.98
N SER A 43 -11.87 -19.13 -14.10
CA SER A 43 -13.29 -19.52 -14.22
C SER A 43 -14.28 -18.54 -13.59
N ASN A 44 -13.84 -17.52 -12.83
CA ASN A 44 -14.73 -16.60 -12.12
C ASN A 44 -14.25 -15.15 -12.25
N PHE A 45 -14.70 -14.49 -13.32
CA PHE A 45 -14.42 -13.09 -13.65
C PHE A 45 -15.36 -12.15 -12.89
N ASP A 46 -14.96 -11.74 -11.69
CA ASP A 46 -15.72 -10.77 -10.89
C ASP A 46 -15.45 -9.33 -11.39
N LEU A 47 -16.50 -8.64 -11.82
CA LEU A 47 -16.46 -7.26 -12.31
C LEU A 47 -15.82 -6.31 -11.30
N GLU A 48 -16.09 -6.50 -10.01
CA GLU A 48 -15.55 -5.65 -8.95
C GLU A 48 -14.04 -5.83 -8.80
N ILE A 49 -13.52 -7.05 -8.97
CA ILE A 49 -12.06 -7.30 -8.91
C ILE A 49 -11.36 -6.66 -10.12
N LEU A 50 -11.99 -6.69 -11.31
CA LEU A 50 -11.47 -5.99 -12.48
C LEU A 50 -11.44 -4.48 -12.28
N LYS A 51 -12.55 -3.93 -11.76
CA LYS A 51 -12.66 -2.51 -11.42
C LYS A 51 -11.58 -2.10 -10.42
N HIS A 52 -11.46 -2.84 -9.31
CA HIS A 52 -10.45 -2.60 -8.29
C HIS A 52 -9.05 -2.62 -8.90
N THR A 53 -8.71 -3.66 -9.67
CA THR A 53 -7.40 -3.76 -10.35
C THR A 53 -7.12 -2.56 -11.25
N ALA A 54 -8.11 -2.08 -12.01
CA ALA A 54 -7.97 -0.93 -12.89
C ALA A 54 -7.76 0.37 -12.08
N GLU A 55 -8.45 0.52 -10.95
CA GLU A 55 -8.32 1.66 -10.06
C GLU A 55 -6.92 1.73 -9.41
N GLU A 56 -6.41 0.61 -8.88
CA GLU A 56 -5.03 0.50 -8.35
C GLU A 56 -3.96 0.85 -9.40
N ALA A 57 -4.13 0.36 -10.62
CA ALA A 57 -3.22 0.69 -11.72
C ALA A 57 -3.25 2.19 -12.05
N ARG A 58 -4.43 2.81 -11.96
CA ARG A 58 -4.57 4.26 -12.13
C ARG A 58 -3.97 5.03 -10.96
N HIS A 59 -4.06 4.54 -9.72
CA HIS A 59 -3.37 5.14 -8.56
C HIS A 59 -1.86 5.11 -8.74
N ALA A 60 -1.32 3.97 -9.18
CA ALA A 60 0.09 3.85 -9.51
C ALA A 60 0.54 4.90 -10.54
N TYR A 61 -0.24 5.06 -11.62
CA TYR A 61 -0.01 6.10 -12.61
C TYR A 61 -0.12 7.50 -12.02
N PHE A 62 -1.14 7.77 -11.19
CA PHE A 62 -1.35 9.06 -10.54
C PHE A 62 -0.12 9.47 -9.73
N PHE A 63 0.33 8.64 -8.77
CA PHE A 63 1.52 8.96 -7.96
C PHE A 63 2.77 9.15 -8.81
N ARG A 64 2.89 8.39 -9.90
CA ARG A 64 3.98 8.56 -10.86
C ARG A 64 3.92 9.93 -11.54
N LYS A 65 2.75 10.33 -12.02
CA LYS A 65 2.53 11.61 -12.70
C LYS A 65 2.79 12.79 -11.77
N GLN A 66 2.51 12.64 -10.48
CA GLN A 66 2.74 13.68 -9.48
C GLN A 66 4.21 14.10 -9.34
N ILE A 67 5.15 13.26 -9.77
CA ILE A 67 6.59 13.54 -9.77
C ILE A 67 6.94 14.75 -10.66
N GLU A 68 6.21 14.98 -11.75
CA GLU A 68 6.42 16.14 -12.63
C GLU A 68 6.13 17.46 -11.89
N LYS A 69 5.13 17.47 -11.00
CA LYS A 69 4.74 18.67 -10.25
C LYS A 69 5.80 19.13 -9.25
N ILE A 70 6.74 18.26 -8.90
CA ILE A 70 7.89 18.57 -8.03
C ILE A 70 9.20 18.70 -8.82
N GLY A 71 9.11 18.86 -10.15
CA GLY A 71 10.26 19.19 -11.01
C GLY A 71 11.17 18.01 -11.35
N HIS A 72 10.68 16.78 -11.25
CA HIS A 72 11.45 15.57 -11.57
C HIS A 72 10.87 14.79 -12.76
N ASP A 73 11.73 14.03 -13.44
CA ASP A 73 11.33 13.14 -14.52
C ASP A 73 10.69 11.85 -13.96
N PRO A 74 9.41 11.57 -14.25
CA PRO A 74 8.75 10.37 -13.78
C PRO A 74 9.38 9.09 -14.34
N ASP A 75 9.96 9.08 -15.54
CA ASP A 75 10.48 7.86 -16.17
C ASP A 75 11.93 7.54 -15.75
N ARG A 76 12.62 8.52 -15.18
CA ARG A 76 13.93 8.29 -14.59
C ARG A 76 13.82 7.25 -13.47
N LYS A 77 14.78 6.33 -13.45
CA LYS A 77 14.88 5.31 -12.41
C LYS A 77 15.47 5.92 -11.14
N VAL A 78 14.79 5.71 -10.02
CA VAL A 78 15.26 6.13 -8.70
C VAL A 78 15.21 4.96 -7.72
N LYS A 79 15.95 5.07 -6.62
CA LYS A 79 15.95 4.08 -5.54
C LYS A 79 14.58 4.08 -4.85
N LEU A 80 14.04 2.89 -4.59
CA LEU A 80 12.88 2.72 -3.71
C LEU A 80 13.28 3.00 -2.26
N LEU A 81 12.55 3.88 -1.59
CA LEU A 81 12.65 4.02 -0.14
C LEU A 81 12.22 2.70 0.51
N GLY A 82 12.91 2.30 1.58
CA GLY A 82 12.68 1.01 2.22
C GLY A 82 13.27 -0.19 1.48
N GLY A 83 13.77 -0.01 0.25
CA GLY A 83 14.44 -1.04 -0.54
C GLY A 83 13.69 -2.37 -0.60
N THR A 84 14.35 -3.45 -0.14
CA THR A 84 13.76 -4.81 -0.12
C THR A 84 12.53 -4.92 0.78
N LYS A 85 12.40 -4.09 1.81
CA LYS A 85 11.23 -4.10 2.70
C LYS A 85 9.98 -3.64 1.96
N ALA A 86 10.08 -2.57 1.18
CA ALA A 86 9.00 -2.10 0.30
C ALA A 86 8.64 -3.17 -0.75
N LYS A 87 9.65 -3.69 -1.49
CA LYS A 87 9.45 -4.69 -2.55
C LYS A 87 8.70 -5.94 -2.08
N ASN A 88 9.02 -6.40 -0.87
CA ASN A 88 8.47 -7.64 -0.34
C ASN A 88 7.27 -7.42 0.58
N PHE A 89 6.81 -6.17 0.77
CA PHE A 89 5.78 -5.83 1.76
C PHE A 89 4.48 -6.63 1.54
N LEU A 90 3.82 -6.40 0.40
CA LEU A 90 2.57 -7.06 0.04
C LEU A 90 2.70 -8.58 -0.07
N HIS A 91 3.81 -9.06 -0.63
CA HIS A 91 4.03 -10.50 -0.77
C HIS A 91 4.20 -11.20 0.58
N ARG A 92 4.95 -10.60 1.51
CA ARG A 92 5.16 -11.19 2.85
C ARG A 92 3.90 -11.13 3.69
N LEU A 93 3.09 -10.08 3.55
CA LEU A 93 1.80 -9.98 4.24
C LEU A 93 0.90 -11.15 3.83
N ASP A 94 0.75 -11.33 2.52
CA ASP A 94 -0.03 -12.43 1.97
C ASP A 94 0.46 -13.81 2.40
N VAL A 95 1.77 -14.07 2.32
CA VAL A 95 2.33 -15.37 2.77
C VAL A 95 2.03 -15.62 4.25
N LYS A 96 2.09 -14.58 5.09
CA LYS A 96 1.75 -14.70 6.52
C LYS A 96 0.27 -14.98 6.75
N ILE A 97 -0.61 -14.31 6.02
CA ILE A 97 -2.07 -14.51 6.09
C ILE A 97 -2.43 -15.91 5.58
N MET A 98 -1.96 -16.30 4.40
CA MET A 98 -2.15 -17.65 3.85
C MET A 98 -1.70 -18.73 4.84
N LYS A 99 -0.53 -18.56 5.45
CA LYS A 99 -0.03 -19.50 6.47
C LYS A 99 -0.96 -19.57 7.68
N SER A 100 -1.39 -18.43 8.21
CA SER A 100 -2.30 -18.39 9.36
C SER A 100 -3.65 -19.02 9.07
N LEU A 101 -4.21 -18.81 7.87
CA LEU A 101 -5.45 -19.45 7.44
C LEU A 101 -5.26 -20.97 7.34
N LYS A 102 -4.17 -21.42 6.70
CA LYS A 102 -3.88 -22.85 6.55
C LYS A 102 -3.68 -23.56 7.90
N ASP A 103 -3.04 -22.90 8.86
CA ASP A 103 -2.73 -23.50 10.17
C ASP A 103 -3.97 -23.57 11.08
N GLN A 104 -5.01 -22.75 10.82
CA GLN A 104 -6.19 -22.62 11.70
C GLN A 104 -7.51 -23.06 11.05
N MET A 105 -7.51 -23.30 9.73
CA MET A 105 -8.70 -23.66 8.98
C MET A 105 -8.39 -24.76 7.96
N GLU A 106 -9.29 -25.76 7.87
CA GLU A 106 -9.26 -26.77 6.82
C GLU A 106 -9.92 -26.24 5.55
N LEU A 107 -9.18 -25.45 4.78
CA LEU A 107 -9.67 -24.81 3.55
C LEU A 107 -9.25 -25.59 2.30
N LYS A 108 -10.13 -25.59 1.30
CA LYS A 108 -9.73 -25.94 -0.07
C LYS A 108 -8.74 -24.88 -0.59
N LYS A 109 -7.93 -25.27 -1.57
CA LYS A 109 -6.91 -24.39 -2.16
C LYS A 109 -7.51 -23.08 -2.70
N GLU A 110 -8.66 -23.15 -3.36
CA GLU A 110 -9.36 -21.98 -3.92
C GLU A 110 -9.82 -21.01 -2.83
N ASP A 111 -10.50 -21.52 -1.80
CA ASP A 111 -10.93 -20.73 -0.64
C ASP A 111 -9.74 -20.08 0.09
N LEU A 112 -8.63 -20.81 0.23
CA LEU A 112 -7.41 -20.29 0.85
C LEU A 112 -6.85 -19.06 0.11
N TYR A 113 -6.81 -19.11 -1.23
CA TYR A 113 -6.35 -17.97 -2.03
C TYR A 113 -7.33 -16.80 -1.94
N TYR A 114 -8.63 -17.07 -2.08
CA TYR A 114 -9.65 -16.02 -2.04
C TYR A 114 -9.70 -15.33 -0.67
N PHE A 115 -9.67 -16.09 0.43
CA PHE A 115 -9.68 -15.54 1.78
C PHE A 115 -8.39 -14.79 2.11
N SER A 116 -7.23 -15.25 1.62
CA SER A 116 -5.99 -14.50 1.75
C SER A 116 -6.02 -13.18 0.99
N TYR A 117 -6.61 -13.16 -0.21
CA TYR A 117 -6.86 -11.93 -0.96
C TYR A 117 -7.70 -10.95 -0.13
N LEU A 118 -8.89 -11.36 0.33
CA LEU A 118 -9.78 -10.48 1.09
C LEU A 118 -9.09 -9.87 2.32
N LEU A 119 -8.39 -10.69 3.10
CA LEU A 119 -7.71 -10.24 4.32
C LEU A 119 -6.47 -9.39 4.04
N THR A 120 -5.70 -9.72 2.99
CA THR A 120 -4.53 -8.93 2.59
C THR A 120 -4.99 -7.56 2.11
N THR A 121 -5.97 -7.52 1.21
CA THR A 121 -6.52 -6.27 0.70
C THR A 121 -7.09 -5.45 1.85
N TYR A 122 -7.97 -6.01 2.68
CA TYR A 122 -8.52 -5.32 3.86
C TYR A 122 -7.46 -4.61 4.72
N ALA A 123 -6.36 -5.30 5.04
CA ALA A 123 -5.31 -4.72 5.86
C ALA A 123 -4.53 -3.60 5.14
N ILE A 124 -4.36 -3.71 3.82
CA ILE A 124 -3.68 -2.70 3.00
C ILE A 124 -4.55 -1.48 2.77
N GLU A 125 -5.84 -1.64 2.46
CA GLU A 125 -6.79 -0.53 2.31
C GLU A 125 -6.88 0.31 3.59
N LEU A 126 -6.94 -0.36 4.77
CA LEU A 126 -6.88 0.34 6.06
C LEU A 126 -5.59 1.13 6.27
N ARG A 127 -4.45 0.58 5.80
CA ARG A 127 -3.18 1.29 5.86
C ARG A 127 -3.21 2.49 4.93
N ALA A 128 -3.68 2.33 3.69
CA ALA A 128 -3.76 3.37 2.68
C ALA A 128 -4.63 4.55 3.17
N ASP A 129 -5.80 4.26 3.75
CA ASP A 129 -6.68 5.26 4.38
C ASP A 129 -5.92 6.13 5.39
N SER A 130 -5.24 5.50 6.36
CA SER A 130 -4.45 6.21 7.37
C SER A 130 -3.25 6.97 6.79
N LEU A 131 -2.51 6.36 5.85
CA LEU A 131 -1.28 6.91 5.30
C LEU A 131 -1.56 8.09 4.38
N PHE A 132 -2.53 7.95 3.48
CA PHE A 132 -2.86 8.99 2.50
C PHE A 132 -3.58 10.16 3.14
N GLY A 133 -4.44 9.94 4.14
CA GLY A 133 -5.02 11.02 4.92
C GLY A 133 -3.96 11.89 5.60
N LEU A 134 -2.96 11.26 6.22
CA LEU A 134 -1.84 11.98 6.82
C LEU A 134 -0.97 12.68 5.76
N TYR A 135 -0.67 11.99 4.66
CA TYR A 135 0.16 12.54 3.59
C TYR A 135 -0.50 13.75 2.92
N GLU A 136 -1.81 13.72 2.66
CA GLU A 136 -2.59 14.86 2.15
C GLU A 136 -2.48 16.06 3.09
N LYS A 137 -2.59 15.84 4.40
CA LYS A 137 -2.44 16.91 5.39
C LYS A 137 -1.04 17.52 5.31
N THR A 138 0.01 16.71 5.30
CA THR A 138 1.40 17.18 5.19
C THR A 138 1.68 17.92 3.88
N LEU A 139 1.13 17.47 2.76
CA LEU A 139 1.22 18.16 1.47
C LEU A 139 0.58 19.54 1.52
N LYS A 140 -0.61 19.67 2.12
CA LYS A 140 -1.31 20.96 2.31
C LYS A 140 -0.54 21.89 3.23
N ASP A 141 -0.10 21.40 4.38
CA ASP A 141 0.63 22.18 5.38
C ASP A 141 1.93 22.77 4.80
N ASN A 142 2.55 22.08 3.83
CA ASN A 142 3.76 22.53 3.13
C ASN A 142 3.50 23.17 1.75
N ASN A 143 2.24 23.47 1.40
CA ASN A 143 1.83 24.08 0.12
C ASN A 143 2.34 23.33 -1.15
N ILE A 144 2.40 22.01 -1.08
CA ILE A 144 2.81 21.17 -2.21
C ILE A 144 1.62 21.01 -3.18
N PRO A 145 1.79 21.20 -4.50
CA PRO A 145 0.69 21.23 -5.48
C PRO A 145 0.17 19.83 -5.88
N ILE A 146 0.03 18.93 -4.91
CA ILE A 146 -0.45 17.56 -5.05
C ILE A 146 -1.65 17.40 -4.13
N SER A 147 -2.72 16.78 -4.61
CA SER A 147 -3.88 16.42 -3.78
C SER A 147 -4.27 14.97 -3.99
N LEU A 148 -4.45 14.25 -2.89
CA LEU A 148 -4.76 12.83 -2.83
C LEU A 148 -6.25 12.56 -2.57
N ILE A 149 -7.09 13.60 -2.50
CA ILE A 149 -8.51 13.48 -2.10
C ILE A 149 -9.27 12.46 -2.96
N SER A 150 -9.01 12.43 -4.27
CA SER A 150 -9.67 11.47 -5.17
C SER A 150 -9.23 10.04 -4.88
N VAL A 151 -7.93 9.81 -4.63
CA VAL A 151 -7.38 8.50 -4.30
C VAL A 151 -7.96 8.03 -2.98
N ILE A 152 -7.89 8.86 -1.93
CA ILE A 152 -8.45 8.54 -0.60
C ILE A 152 -9.90 8.10 -0.70
N LYS A 153 -10.73 8.82 -1.46
CA LYS A 153 -12.15 8.46 -1.63
C LYS A 153 -12.33 7.12 -2.32
N GLU A 154 -11.43 6.74 -3.22
CA GLU A 154 -11.46 5.45 -3.90
C GLU A 154 -11.03 4.31 -2.97
N GLU A 155 -9.95 4.48 -2.20
CA GLU A 155 -9.52 3.53 -1.14
C GLU A 155 -10.64 3.29 -0.12
N GLU A 156 -11.34 4.35 0.32
CA GLU A 156 -12.48 4.22 1.22
C GLU A 156 -13.61 3.35 0.65
N ASN A 157 -13.80 3.38 -0.69
CA ASN A 157 -14.79 2.53 -1.34
C ASN A 157 -14.30 1.08 -1.46
N HIS A 158 -13.02 0.89 -1.81
CA HIS A 158 -12.38 -0.43 -1.83
C HIS A 158 -12.49 -1.12 -0.48
N LEU A 159 -12.16 -0.40 0.60
CA LEU A 159 -12.30 -0.88 1.97
C LEU A 159 -13.74 -1.34 2.26
N LYS A 160 -14.73 -0.48 1.99
CA LYS A 160 -16.16 -0.80 2.20
C LYS A 160 -16.58 -2.04 1.43
N ASP A 161 -16.12 -2.21 0.20
CA ASP A 161 -16.50 -3.34 -0.64
C ASP A 161 -15.84 -4.65 -0.19
N ILE A 162 -14.59 -4.58 0.27
CA ILE A 162 -13.90 -5.73 0.88
C ILE A 162 -14.52 -6.11 2.23
N GLU A 163 -14.90 -5.14 3.06
CA GLU A 163 -15.59 -5.41 4.33
C GLU A 163 -16.91 -6.13 4.11
N LYS A 164 -17.74 -5.68 3.16
CA LYS A 164 -18.98 -6.39 2.79
C LYS A 164 -18.73 -7.83 2.36
N ARG A 165 -17.60 -8.13 1.71
CA ARG A 165 -17.23 -9.50 1.30
C ARG A 165 -16.80 -10.34 2.50
N ILE A 166 -16.01 -9.76 3.41
CA ILE A 166 -15.60 -10.42 4.65
C ILE A 166 -16.80 -10.70 5.56
N ASP A 167 -17.75 -9.77 5.66
CA ASP A 167 -18.94 -9.92 6.51
C ASP A 167 -19.87 -11.05 6.03
N LYS A 168 -19.84 -11.38 4.74
CA LYS A 168 -20.52 -12.56 4.19
C LYS A 168 -19.86 -13.88 4.57
N GLU A 169 -18.63 -13.84 5.09
CA GLU A 169 -17.85 -14.99 5.55
C GLU A 169 -17.42 -14.82 7.01
N PRO A 170 -18.32 -15.05 7.98
CA PRO A 170 -18.05 -14.80 9.41
C PRO A 170 -16.80 -15.49 9.97
N ARG A 171 -16.39 -16.60 9.33
CA ARG A 171 -15.16 -17.34 9.65
C ARG A 171 -13.89 -16.48 9.52
N LEU A 172 -13.92 -15.41 8.73
CA LEU A 172 -12.79 -14.50 8.51
C LEU A 172 -12.70 -13.36 9.53
N LEU A 173 -13.77 -13.08 10.29
CA LEU A 173 -13.79 -11.98 11.25
C LEU A 173 -12.64 -12.04 12.29
N PRO A 174 -12.29 -13.22 12.87
CA PRO A 174 -11.15 -13.32 13.77
C PRO A 174 -9.81 -12.99 13.09
N PHE A 175 -9.71 -13.24 11.79
CA PHE A 175 -8.49 -13.02 11.01
C PHE A 175 -8.29 -11.56 10.59
N LYS A 176 -9.32 -10.69 10.63
CA LYS A 176 -9.16 -9.24 10.38
C LYS A 176 -8.07 -8.66 11.28
N LYS A 177 -8.14 -8.94 12.59
CA LYS A 177 -7.15 -8.48 13.58
C LYS A 177 -5.76 -9.08 13.35
N ILE A 178 -5.70 -10.35 12.94
CA ILE A 178 -4.44 -11.03 12.64
C ILE A 178 -3.77 -10.39 11.42
N ALA A 179 -4.54 -10.12 10.36
CA ALA A 179 -4.08 -9.47 9.14
C ALA A 179 -3.51 -8.07 9.45
N CYS A 180 -4.25 -7.24 10.21
CA CYS A 180 -3.78 -5.93 10.66
C CYS A 180 -2.48 -6.01 11.46
N LYS A 181 -2.35 -6.98 12.37
CA LYS A 181 -1.12 -7.16 13.16
C LYS A 181 0.09 -7.54 12.29
N PHE A 182 -0.11 -8.40 11.30
CA PHE A 182 0.94 -8.76 10.34
C PHE A 182 1.32 -7.58 9.45
N GLU A 183 0.33 -6.84 8.97
CA GLU A 183 0.53 -5.59 8.21
C GLU A 183 1.34 -4.62 9.04
N GLU A 184 0.90 -4.29 10.25
CA GLU A 184 1.55 -3.31 11.12
C GLU A 184 3.01 -3.67 11.39
N THR A 185 3.29 -4.94 11.67
CA THR A 185 4.67 -5.43 11.89
C THR A 185 5.53 -5.22 10.65
N LEU A 186 5.01 -5.54 9.47
CA LEU A 186 5.74 -5.41 8.21
C LEU A 186 5.89 -3.94 7.78
N PHE A 187 4.85 -3.12 8.01
CA PHE A 187 4.82 -1.70 7.73
C PHE A 187 5.81 -0.95 8.61
N ASN A 188 5.83 -1.23 9.91
CA ASN A 188 6.84 -0.68 10.83
C ASN A 188 8.25 -1.04 10.37
N SER A 189 8.50 -2.30 9.96
CA SER A 189 9.80 -2.68 9.39
C SER A 189 10.12 -1.97 8.07
N PHE A 190 9.12 -1.61 7.28
CA PHE A 190 9.29 -0.82 6.05
C PHE A 190 9.63 0.63 6.39
N ILE A 191 8.82 1.29 7.22
CA ILE A 191 9.02 2.68 7.64
C ILE A 191 10.34 2.88 8.39
N SER A 192 10.75 1.96 9.27
CA SER A 192 12.08 2.03 9.89
C SER A 192 13.22 1.95 8.87
N GLN A 193 13.02 1.32 7.72
CA GLN A 193 14.02 1.30 6.65
C GLN A 193 13.97 2.58 5.80
N VAL A 194 12.78 3.18 5.62
CA VAL A 194 12.62 4.51 5.01
C VAL A 194 13.35 5.56 5.85
N GLU A 195 13.16 5.56 7.17
CA GLU A 195 13.84 6.46 8.12
C GLU A 195 15.36 6.41 7.94
N LYS A 196 15.94 5.20 7.87
CA LYS A 196 17.37 5.01 7.60
C LYS A 196 17.81 5.51 6.23
N ASP A 197 17.00 5.31 5.19
CA ASP A 197 17.30 5.81 3.85
C ASP A 197 17.30 7.35 3.83
N ILE A 198 16.38 7.98 4.57
CA ILE A 198 16.31 9.44 4.73
C ILE A 198 17.54 9.96 5.46
N GLU A 199 17.89 9.38 6.63
CA GLU A 199 19.07 9.76 7.40
C GLU A 199 20.33 9.68 6.53
N HIS A 200 20.52 8.57 5.82
CA HIS A 200 21.65 8.39 4.92
C HIS A 200 21.69 9.47 3.83
N ASN A 201 20.58 9.76 3.16
CA ASN A 201 20.53 10.81 2.13
C ASN A 201 20.85 12.21 2.70
N CYS A 202 20.46 12.52 3.94
CA CYS A 202 20.81 13.78 4.59
C CYS A 202 22.32 13.91 4.88
N TYR A 203 23.02 12.81 5.19
CA TYR A 203 24.46 12.83 5.42
C TYR A 203 25.31 13.10 4.17
N PHE A 204 24.80 12.87 2.95
CA PHE A 204 25.52 13.18 1.70
C PHE A 204 25.19 14.56 1.10
N LEU A 205 24.29 15.31 1.75
CA LEU A 205 23.88 16.65 1.33
C LEU A 205 24.47 17.77 2.22
N ASN A 206 25.19 17.39 3.29
CA ASN A 206 26.00 18.27 4.15
C ASN A 206 27.49 18.02 3.90
#